data_AF-A0A3D0XZG4-F1
#
_entry.id   AF-A0A3D0XZG4-F1
#
_cell.length_a   1.000
_cell.length_b   1.000
_cell.length_c   1.000
_cell.angle_alpha   90.00
_cell.angle_beta   90.00
_cell.angle_gamma   90.00
#
_symmetry.space_group_name_H-M   'P 1'
#
loop_
_entity.id
_entity.type
_entity.pdbx_description
1 polymer ?
#
loop_
_entity_poly.entity_id
_entity_poly.type
_entity_poly.pdbx_seq_one_letter_code
_entity_poly.pdbx_strand_id
1 'polypeptide(L)'
;MVVCLIAIVQTYIKYKYDQKNKNVPMIIQVILIIISILSGILTFKSWFDILPVASLVFYTLSVLQSKEKNFRLYTLGKVCGWIIYDFYAKAYTGFIFYICILLSTIIAIIRYDIKQESVIKVCEES
;
A
#
# COMPACT_ATOMS: atom_id res chain seq x y z
N MET A 1 9.56 -12.74 -5.55
CA MET A 1 8.50 -13.78 -5.68
C MET A 1 7.76 -14.02 -4.37
N VAL A 2 8.45 -14.31 -3.25
CA VAL A 2 7.83 -14.52 -1.92
C VAL A 2 6.98 -13.33 -1.46
N VAL A 3 7.47 -12.11 -1.64
CA VAL A 3 6.78 -10.86 -1.25
C VAL A 3 5.40 -10.72 -1.93
N CYS A 4 5.31 -11.11 -3.21
CA CYS A 4 4.05 -11.02 -3.96
C CYS A 4 3.01 -12.03 -3.46
N LEU A 5 3.44 -13.22 -3.05
CA LEU A 5 2.55 -14.24 -2.48
C LEU A 5 1.93 -13.75 -1.17
N ILE A 6 2.72 -13.11 -0.33
CA ILE A 6 2.24 -12.53 0.93
C ILE A 6 1.20 -11.43 0.65
N ALA A 7 1.46 -10.56 -0.32
CA ALA A 7 0.53 -9.50 -0.71
C ALA A 7 -0.82 -10.06 -1.22
N ILE A 8 -0.79 -11.16 -1.99
CA ILE A 8 -2.01 -11.84 -2.46
C ILE A 8 -2.81 -12.36 -1.26
N VAL A 9 -2.15 -13.02 -0.30
CA VAL A 9 -2.80 -13.54 0.91
C VAL A 9 -3.42 -12.40 1.74
N GLN A 10 -2.68 -11.31 1.94
CA GLN A 10 -3.16 -10.12 2.65
C GLN A 10 -4.41 -9.52 1.98
N THR A 11 -4.38 -9.37 0.66
CA THR A 11 -5.51 -8.81 -0.12
C THR A 11 -6.71 -9.73 -0.08
N TYR A 12 -6.51 -11.04 -0.21
CA TYR A 12 -7.58 -12.03 -0.16
C TYR A 12 -8.29 -12.07 1.20
N ILE A 13 -7.53 -12.01 2.30
CA ILE A 13 -8.10 -11.93 3.65
C ILE A 13 -8.95 -10.67 3.78
N LYS A 14 -8.44 -9.51 3.35
CA LYS A 14 -9.21 -8.25 3.40
C LYS A 14 -10.50 -8.36 2.57
N TYR A 15 -10.43 -8.88 1.35
CA TYR A 15 -11.60 -9.07 0.48
C TYR A 15 -12.69 -9.92 1.13
N LYS A 16 -12.32 -11.03 1.80
CA LYS A 16 -13.27 -11.91 2.47
C LYS A 16 -13.97 -11.25 3.67
N TYR A 17 -13.28 -10.35 4.36
CA TYR A 17 -13.83 -9.60 5.49
C TYR A 17 -14.70 -8.42 5.04
N ASP A 18 -14.27 -7.73 3.98
CA ASP A 18 -15.00 -6.65 3.32
C ASP A 18 -16.34 -7.14 2.74
N GLN A 19 -16.35 -8.32 2.12
CA GLN A 19 -17.58 -8.97 1.64
C GLN A 19 -18.59 -9.25 2.78
N LYS A 20 -18.11 -9.40 4.02
CA LYS A 20 -18.96 -9.57 5.20
C LYS A 20 -19.32 -8.26 5.89
N ASN A 21 -19.00 -7.10 5.31
CA ASN A 21 -19.12 -5.77 5.92
C ASN A 21 -18.46 -5.68 7.31
N LYS A 22 -17.44 -6.51 7.56
CA LYS A 22 -16.73 -6.54 8.84
C LYS A 22 -15.31 -6.04 8.62
N ASN A 23 -14.89 -5.09 9.45
CA ASN A 23 -13.49 -4.70 9.50
C ASN A 23 -12.63 -5.92 9.88
N VAL A 24 -11.47 -6.05 9.23
CA VAL A 24 -10.50 -7.10 9.60
C VAL A 24 -10.07 -6.85 11.05
N PRO A 25 -10.17 -7.85 11.94
CA PRO A 25 -9.76 -7.67 13.34
C PRO A 25 -8.26 -7.37 13.42
N MET A 26 -7.91 -6.41 14.29
CA MET A 26 -6.55 -5.88 14.45
C MET A 26 -5.49 -6.97 14.67
N ILE A 27 -5.85 -8.06 15.36
CA ILE A 27 -4.98 -9.21 15.63
C ILE A 27 -4.52 -9.91 14.34
N ILE A 28 -5.41 -10.14 13.37
CA ILE A 28 -5.06 -10.78 12.10
C ILE A 28 -4.13 -9.87 11.29
N GLN A 29 -4.35 -8.57 11.36
CA GLN A 29 -3.52 -7.58 10.69
C GLN A 29 -2.10 -7.55 11.28
N VAL A 30 -1.97 -7.53 12.61
CA VAL A 30 -0.68 -7.58 13.32
C VAL A 30 0.11 -8.84 12.94
N ILE A 31 -0.54 -10.00 12.90
CA ILE A 31 0.08 -11.26 12.47
C ILE A 31 0.62 -11.16 11.04
N LEU A 32 -0.14 -10.56 10.12
CA LEU A 32 0.29 -10.36 8.74
C LEU A 32 1.49 -9.40 8.63
N ILE A 33 1.59 -8.39 9.50
CA ILE A 33 2.76 -7.50 9.57
C ILE A 33 4.00 -8.28 10.01
N ILE A 34 3.87 -9.09 11.06
CA ILE A 34 4.97 -9.89 11.60
C ILE A 34 5.49 -10.87 10.56
N ILE A 35 4.61 -11.58 9.86
CA ILE A 35 4.97 -12.49 8.76
C ILE A 35 5.67 -11.73 7.63
N SER A 36 5.18 -10.54 7.30
CA SER A 36 5.78 -9.69 6.26
C SER A 36 7.20 -9.27 6.62
N ILE A 37 7.44 -8.82 7.86
CA ILE A 37 8.76 -8.43 8.36
C ILE A 37 9.70 -9.64 8.39
N LEU A 38 9.25 -10.79 8.91
CA LEU A 38 10.04 -12.03 8.93
C LEU A 38 10.43 -12.49 7.53
N SER A 39 9.51 -12.40 6.56
CA SER A 39 9.80 -12.72 5.17
C SER A 39 10.83 -11.77 4.54
N GLY A 40 10.78 -10.49 4.93
CA GLY A 40 11.74 -9.47 4.53
C GLY A 40 13.14 -9.83 5.02
N ILE A 41 13.27 -10.14 6.31
CA ILE A 41 14.54 -10.55 6.95
C ILE A 41 15.09 -11.85 6.34
N LEU A 42 14.23 -12.82 6.01
CA LEU A 42 14.67 -14.06 5.37
C LEU A 42 15.11 -13.89 3.91
N THR A 43 14.63 -12.85 3.23
CA THR A 43 14.94 -12.57 1.82
C THR A 43 16.12 -11.60 1.67
N PHE A 44 16.65 -11.06 2.77
CA PHE A 44 17.78 -10.13 2.79
C PHE A 44 19.02 -10.75 2.12
N LYS A 45 19.32 -10.32 0.89
CA LYS A 45 20.55 -10.68 0.18
C LYS A 45 21.50 -9.50 0.04
N SER A 46 20.99 -8.27 0.11
CA SER A 46 21.79 -7.05 0.03
C SER A 46 21.21 -5.91 0.87
N TRP A 47 22.05 -4.93 1.22
CA TRP A 47 21.65 -3.74 1.99
C TRP A 47 20.51 -2.95 1.33
N PHE A 48 20.38 -3.06 0.00
CA PHE A 48 19.31 -2.42 -0.78
C PHE A 48 17.93 -3.03 -0.54
N ASP A 49 17.84 -4.25 0.01
CA ASP A 49 16.57 -4.93 0.29
C ASP A 49 15.81 -4.30 1.48
N ILE A 50 16.43 -3.38 2.23
CA ILE A 50 15.76 -2.65 3.33
C ILE A 50 14.61 -1.77 2.80
N LEU A 51 14.73 -1.24 1.58
CA LEU A 51 13.72 -0.38 0.95
C LEU A 51 12.41 -1.13 0.66
N PRO A 52 12.42 -2.28 -0.05
CA PRO A 52 11.19 -3.03 -0.29
C PRO A 52 10.60 -3.59 1.01
N VAL A 53 11.41 -3.87 2.03
CA VAL A 53 10.91 -4.25 3.37
C VAL A 53 10.20 -3.08 4.05
N ALA A 54 10.75 -1.86 4.01
CA ALA A 54 10.06 -0.67 4.50
C ALA A 54 8.76 -0.42 3.73
N SER A 55 8.77 -0.54 2.40
CA SER A 55 7.58 -0.46 1.57
C SER A 55 6.53 -1.52 1.91
N LEU A 56 6.94 -2.72 2.36
CA LEU A 56 6.03 -3.77 2.81
C LEU A 56 5.28 -3.39 4.09
N VAL A 57 5.96 -2.70 5.00
CA VAL A 57 5.32 -2.15 6.21
C VAL A 57 4.29 -1.09 5.81
N PHE A 58 4.65 -0.17 4.89
CA PHE A 58 3.71 0.82 4.35
C PHE A 58 2.52 0.19 3.62
N TYR A 59 2.74 -0.88 2.85
CA TYR A 59 1.67 -1.63 2.21
C TYR A 59 0.71 -2.22 3.24
N THR A 60 1.26 -2.84 4.28
CA THR A 60 0.45 -3.46 5.32
C THR A 60 -0.37 -2.37 6.03
N LEU A 61 0.26 -1.27 6.44
CA LEU A 61 -0.44 -0.10 6.99
C LEU A 61 -1.53 0.46 6.07
N SER A 62 -1.29 0.48 4.75
CA SER A 62 -2.33 0.84 3.76
C SER A 62 -3.52 -0.10 3.88
N VAL A 63 -3.28 -1.41 3.85
CA VAL A 63 -4.33 -2.44 3.95
C VAL A 63 -5.13 -2.34 5.25
N LEU A 64 -4.49 -1.95 6.36
CA LEU A 64 -5.15 -1.76 7.67
C LEU A 64 -6.14 -0.59 7.71
N GLN A 65 -5.98 0.42 6.86
CA GLN A 65 -6.82 1.61 6.89
C GLN A 65 -8.16 1.33 6.22
N SER A 66 -9.25 1.55 6.97
CA SER A 66 -10.62 1.58 6.42
C SER A 66 -10.93 2.91 5.72
N LYS A 67 -10.15 3.98 6.01
CA LYS A 67 -10.31 5.28 5.36
C LYS A 67 -9.51 5.32 4.04
N GLU A 68 -10.21 5.52 2.92
CA GLU A 68 -9.59 5.57 1.59
C GLU A 68 -8.51 6.65 1.45
N LYS A 69 -8.70 7.83 2.05
CA LYS A 69 -7.72 8.93 2.07
C LYS A 69 -6.35 8.46 2.57
N ASN A 70 -6.35 7.76 3.70
CA ASN A 70 -5.14 7.26 4.32
C ASN A 70 -4.53 6.10 3.51
N PHE A 71 -5.36 5.20 2.97
CA PHE A 71 -4.91 4.14 2.06
C PHE A 71 -4.10 4.70 0.87
N ARG A 72 -4.56 5.80 0.27
CA ARG A 72 -3.90 6.45 -0.86
C ARG A 72 -2.58 7.12 -0.46
N LEU A 73 -2.54 7.76 0.70
CA LEU A 73 -1.32 8.38 1.24
C LEU A 73 -0.22 7.34 1.52
N TYR A 74 -0.58 6.22 2.14
CA TYR A 74 0.38 5.13 2.39
C TYR A 74 0.79 4.41 1.09
N THR A 75 -0.10 4.34 0.10
CA THR A 75 0.23 3.84 -1.24
C THR A 75 1.29 4.70 -1.93
N LEU A 76 1.23 6.03 -1.81
CA LEU A 76 2.29 6.91 -2.31
C LEU A 76 3.64 6.61 -1.64
N GLY A 77 3.66 6.52 -0.31
CA GLY A 77 4.89 6.19 0.43
C GLY A 77 5.50 4.85 0.00
N LYS A 78 4.65 3.82 -0.15
CA LYS A 78 5.06 2.50 -0.66
C LYS A 78 5.69 2.62 -2.05
N VAL A 79 5.03 3.30 -2.98
CA VAL A 79 5.45 3.40 -4.38
C VAL A 79 6.77 4.15 -4.50
N CYS A 80 6.98 5.23 -3.74
CA CYS A 80 8.26 5.93 -3.69
C CYS A 80 9.42 5.00 -3.30
N GLY A 81 9.23 4.15 -2.28
CA GLY A 81 10.27 3.21 -1.87
C GLY A 81 10.58 2.14 -2.93
N TRP A 82 9.57 1.68 -3.66
CA TRP A 82 9.74 0.71 -4.74
C TRP A 82 10.41 1.29 -5.98
N ILE A 83 10.10 2.53 -6.36
CA ILE A 83 10.74 3.23 -7.48
C ILE A 83 12.25 3.34 -7.25
N ILE A 84 12.68 3.69 -6.04
CA ILE A 84 14.10 3.79 -5.69
C ILE A 84 14.75 2.40 -5.80
N TYR A 85 14.15 1.38 -5.20
CA TYR A 85 14.68 0.00 -5.27
C TYR A 85 14.80 -0.50 -6.71
N ASP A 86 13.75 -0.37 -7.52
CA ASP A 86 13.73 -0.88 -8.90
C ASP A 86 14.73 -0.14 -9.80
N PHE A 87 14.98 1.15 -9.54
CA PHE A 87 16.03 1.90 -10.21
C PHE A 87 17.42 1.32 -9.91
N TYR A 88 17.72 1.03 -8.64
CA TYR A 88 19.00 0.41 -8.24
C TYR A 88 19.14 -1.05 -8.71
N ALA A 89 18.06 -1.81 -8.66
CA ALA A 89 18.01 -3.20 -9.13
C ALA A 89 18.03 -3.30 -10.67
N LYS A 90 18.03 -2.17 -11.40
CA LYS A 90 17.91 -2.09 -12.87
C LYS A 90 16.68 -2.82 -13.40
N ALA A 91 15.63 -2.91 -12.59
CA ALA A 91 14.38 -3.57 -12.92
C ALA A 91 13.45 -2.58 -13.66
N TYR A 92 13.78 -2.26 -14.91
CA TYR A 92 13.07 -1.24 -15.70
C TYR A 92 11.56 -1.51 -15.82
N THR A 93 11.15 -2.78 -15.92
CA THR A 93 9.73 -3.17 -16.00
C THR A 93 8.98 -2.84 -14.71
N GLY A 94 9.59 -3.11 -13.55
CA GLY A 94 9.00 -2.77 -12.24
C GLY A 94 8.93 -1.26 -12.05
N PHE A 95 10.00 -0.56 -12.40
CA PHE A 95 10.08 0.90 -12.32
C PHE A 95 8.94 1.59 -13.09
N ILE A 96 8.70 1.21 -14.34
CA ILE A 96 7.61 1.76 -15.16
C ILE A 96 6.25 1.46 -14.52
N PHE A 97 6.03 0.24 -14.03
CA PHE A 97 4.78 -0.14 -13.37
C PHE A 97 4.50 0.74 -12.15
N TYR A 98 5.50 0.98 -11.31
CA TYR A 98 5.35 1.83 -10.13
C TYR A 98 5.13 3.31 -10.49
N ILE A 99 5.71 3.82 -11.57
CA ILE A 99 5.39 5.16 -12.09
C ILE A 99 3.92 5.26 -12.49
N CYS A 100 3.38 4.27 -13.21
CA CYS A 100 1.97 4.25 -13.58
C CYS A 100 1.07 4.26 -12.34
N ILE A 101 1.41 3.48 -11.30
CA ILE A 101 0.68 3.49 -10.03
C ILE A 101 0.78 4.85 -9.33
N LEU A 102 1.97 5.48 -9.34
CA LEU A 102 2.16 6.80 -8.75
C LEU A 102 1.21 7.81 -9.37
N LEU A 103 1.18 7.91 -10.70
CA LEU A 103 0.31 8.83 -11.44
C LEU A 103 -1.17 8.55 -11.15
N SER A 104 -1.58 7.28 -11.20
CA SER A 104 -2.95 6.87 -10.88
C SER A 104 -3.36 7.28 -9.46
N THR A 105 -2.46 7.10 -8.49
CA THR A 105 -2.70 7.45 -7.09
C THR A 105 -2.81 8.97 -6.91
N ILE A 106 -1.95 9.76 -7.57
CA ILE A 106 -2.02 11.23 -7.54
C ILE A 106 -3.37 11.71 -8.12
N ILE A 107 -3.78 11.18 -9.27
CA ILE A 107 -5.06 11.52 -9.90
C ILE A 107 -6.22 11.18 -8.95
N ALA A 108 -6.18 10.01 -8.29
CA ALA A 108 -7.20 9.61 -7.33
C ALA A 108 -7.27 10.58 -6.13
N ILE A 109 -6.14 10.98 -5.56
CA ILE A 109 -6.11 11.93 -4.44
C ILE A 109 -6.73 13.27 -4.87
N ILE A 110 -6.33 13.82 -6.01
CA ILE A 110 -6.89 15.08 -6.51
C ILE A 110 -8.40 14.95 -6.76
N ARG A 111 -8.84 13.84 -7.36
CA ARG A 111 -10.24 13.66 -7.77
C ARG A 111 -11.19 13.39 -6.61
N TYR A 112 -10.79 12.60 -5.61
CA TYR A 112 -11.73 12.22 -4.55
C TYR A 112 -11.40 12.83 -3.19
N ASP A 113 -10.14 13.08 -2.82
CA ASP A 113 -9.87 13.74 -1.54
C ASP A 113 -10.11 15.25 -1.64
N ILE A 114 -9.59 15.90 -2.68
CA ILE A 114 -9.69 17.37 -2.79
C ILE A 114 -11.09 17.78 -3.29
N LYS A 115 -11.61 17.10 -4.32
CA LYS A 115 -12.87 17.51 -4.97
C LYS A 115 -14.13 17.14 -4.17
N GLN A 116 -14.14 16.08 -3.36
CA GLN A 116 -15.29 15.79 -2.49
C GLN A 116 -15.28 16.66 -1.23
N GLU A 117 -14.11 16.95 -0.65
CA GLU A 117 -14.00 17.80 0.53
C GLU A 117 -14.48 19.23 0.23
N SER A 118 -14.29 19.72 -1.00
CA SER A 118 -14.88 20.98 -1.47
C SER A 118 -16.40 20.93 -1.70
N VAL A 119 -16.96 19.79 -2.12
CA VAL A 119 -18.41 19.66 -2.36
C VAL A 119 -19.19 19.52 -1.05
N ILE A 120 -18.64 18.81 -0.07
CA ILE A 120 -19.27 18.67 1.25
C ILE A 120 -19.33 20.03 1.97
N LYS A 121 -18.25 20.82 1.90
CA LYS A 121 -18.24 22.18 2.48
C LYS A 121 -19.27 23.12 1.86
N VAL A 122 -19.49 23.04 0.55
CA VAL A 122 -20.51 23.87 -0.13
C VAL A 122 -21.93 23.49 0.30
N CYS A 123 -22.20 22.21 0.57
CA CYS A 123 -23.51 21.76 1.07
C CYS A 123 -23.75 22.05 2.56
N GLU A 124 -22.71 22.32 3.35
CA GLU A 124 -22.84 22.72 4.77
C GLU A 124 -23.12 24.22 4.94
N GLU A 125 -22.79 25.03 3.93
CA GLU A 125 -23.03 26.49 3.89
C GLU A 125 -24.28 26.89 3.08
N SER A 126 -25.05 25.93 2.53
CA SER A 126 -26.29 26.18 1.76
C SER A 126 -27.53 25.72 2.52
#